data_AF-A0A3D2FQU3-F1
#
_entry.id   AF-A0A3D2FQU3-F1
#
_cell.length_a   1.000
_cell.length_b   1.000
_cell.length_c   1.000
_cell.angle_alpha   90.00
_cell.angle_beta   90.00
_cell.angle_gamma   90.00
#
_symmetry.space_group_name_H-M   'P 1'
#
loop_
_entity.id
_entity.type
_entity.pdbx_description
1 polymer ?
#
loop_
_entity_poly.entity_id
_entity_poly.type
_entity_poly.pdbx_seq_one_letter_code
_entity_poly.pdbx_strand_id
1 'polypeptide(L)'
;QQIGCMHFAILFDDIPSKLSKKDEPVYSSFAEAQAVITNRLFEYFSDSKLLFCPTVYCVQMADNDVPGNPYLNELGEKLHPEIGFFWTGPEVVSKDISVESIQELRSVIKRKPILWDNLHANDYDIRQIFFGPYLGRPLELKNELGGILSNPNCQFWANYNPLQTLSQYQIAETDWDPRQAYKDSSIEWIQYFGNGDISNEEIQLLGDCFYAPGRMGDMGSQIVVSIQFIMNHPPEEWASHLDTFKSFEATLNSLCSKMMATTNRDLLYDFYLPLWELREETEYVSKWIEWKQSGKGEFISSELVPRRQGILYDIQNIVHNF
;
A
#
# COMPACT_ATOMS: atom_id res chain seq x y z
N GLN A 1 -14.74 9.30 27.38
CA GLN A 1 -15.50 10.53 27.66
C GLN A 1 -14.85 11.46 28.69
N GLN A 2 -14.41 11.01 29.87
CA GLN A 2 -13.83 11.91 30.89
C GLN A 2 -12.62 12.75 30.42
N ILE A 3 -11.81 12.21 29.49
CA ILE A 3 -10.68 12.93 28.87
C ILE A 3 -11.05 13.62 27.53
N GLY A 4 -12.34 13.73 27.20
CA GLY A 4 -12.84 14.40 26.00
C GLY A 4 -13.02 13.54 24.75
N CYS A 5 -12.62 12.26 24.76
CA CYS A 5 -12.87 11.36 23.62
C CYS A 5 -14.35 10.97 23.51
N MET A 6 -14.93 11.21 22.32
CA MET A 6 -16.34 10.98 21.94
C MET A 6 -16.52 10.08 20.71
N HIS A 7 -15.43 9.58 20.15
CA HIS A 7 -15.44 8.69 18.97
C HIS A 7 -14.59 7.48 19.31
N PHE A 8 -15.17 6.29 19.17
CA PHE A 8 -14.53 5.04 19.54
C PHE A 8 -14.58 4.06 18.37
N ALA A 9 -13.69 3.07 18.42
CA ALA A 9 -13.76 1.89 17.57
C ALA A 9 -13.59 0.65 18.46
N ILE A 10 -14.31 -0.42 18.12
CA ILE A 10 -14.04 -1.77 18.64
C ILE A 10 -13.60 -2.65 17.48
N LEU A 11 -12.53 -3.39 17.70
CA LEU A 11 -11.80 -4.11 16.66
C LEU A 11 -11.86 -5.61 16.97
N PHE A 12 -12.44 -6.39 16.07
CA PHE A 12 -12.51 -7.85 16.14
C PHE A 12 -11.80 -8.53 14.97
N ASP A 13 -10.90 -7.83 14.28
CA ASP A 13 -9.95 -8.36 13.32
C ASP A 13 -8.87 -9.22 14.00
N ASP A 14 -8.26 -10.14 13.24
CA ASP A 14 -7.11 -10.97 13.62
C ASP A 14 -7.27 -11.80 14.90
N ILE A 15 -8.50 -12.22 15.19
CA ILE A 15 -8.85 -13.16 16.27
C ILE A 15 -9.33 -14.52 15.73
N PRO A 16 -9.32 -15.59 16.55
CA PRO A 16 -9.94 -16.85 16.17
C PRO A 16 -11.41 -16.67 15.80
N SER A 17 -11.85 -17.30 14.71
CA SER A 17 -13.23 -17.21 14.19
C SER A 17 -14.26 -18.09 14.91
N LYS A 18 -14.03 -18.42 16.18
CA LYS A 18 -14.87 -19.34 16.97
C LYS A 18 -15.06 -18.83 18.39
N LEU A 19 -16.24 -19.11 18.95
CA LEU A 19 -16.51 -18.87 20.36
C LEU A 19 -15.58 -19.71 21.24
N SER A 20 -15.26 -19.19 22.43
CA SER A 20 -14.63 -19.99 23.45
C SER A 20 -15.62 -21.00 24.03
N LYS A 21 -15.14 -22.10 24.61
CA LYS A 21 -16.00 -23.08 25.32
C LYS A 21 -16.86 -22.46 26.43
N LYS A 22 -16.45 -21.31 26.96
CA LYS A 22 -17.18 -20.58 27.99
C LYS A 22 -18.34 -19.77 27.41
N ASP A 23 -18.21 -19.32 26.16
CA ASP A 23 -19.16 -18.44 25.50
C ASP A 23 -20.18 -19.21 24.63
N GLU A 24 -19.83 -20.42 24.18
CA GLU A 24 -20.75 -21.34 23.45
C GLU A 24 -22.12 -21.54 24.13
N PRO A 25 -22.24 -21.62 25.48
CA PRO A 25 -23.55 -21.73 26.13
C PRO A 25 -24.33 -20.42 26.21
N VAL A 26 -23.68 -19.26 25.96
CA VAL A 26 -24.26 -17.92 26.14
C VAL A 26 -24.69 -17.33 24.80
N TYR A 27 -23.91 -17.56 23.75
CA TYR A 27 -24.16 -17.01 22.41
C TYR A 27 -24.27 -18.14 21.39
N SER A 28 -25.22 -18.00 20.47
CA SER A 28 -25.47 -18.96 19.40
C SER A 28 -24.45 -18.87 18.26
N SER A 29 -23.78 -17.73 18.11
CA SER A 29 -22.77 -17.50 17.09
C SER A 29 -21.72 -16.47 17.51
N PHE A 30 -20.62 -16.42 16.76
CA PHE A 30 -19.57 -15.43 16.94
C PHE A 30 -20.03 -14.00 16.61
N ALA A 31 -20.83 -13.86 15.54
CA ALA A 31 -21.44 -12.59 15.13
C ALA A 31 -22.39 -12.05 16.21
N GLU A 32 -23.23 -12.91 16.80
CA GLU A 32 -24.13 -12.52 17.88
C GLU A 32 -23.36 -11.99 19.09
N ALA A 33 -22.34 -12.72 19.55
CA ALA A 33 -21.55 -12.31 20.70
C ALA A 33 -20.95 -10.91 20.50
N GLN A 34 -20.36 -10.68 19.33
CA GLN A 34 -19.78 -9.38 18.97
C GLN A 34 -20.84 -8.28 18.88
N ALA A 35 -21.99 -8.53 18.24
CA ALA A 35 -23.07 -7.57 18.13
C ALA A 35 -23.64 -7.18 19.51
N VAL A 36 -23.86 -8.15 20.40
CA VAL A 36 -24.37 -7.90 21.76
C VAL A 36 -23.41 -7.02 22.56
N ILE A 37 -22.12 -7.35 22.54
CA ILE A 37 -21.09 -6.57 23.25
C ILE A 37 -21.01 -5.15 22.68
N THR A 38 -20.99 -5.03 21.35
CA THR A 38 -20.84 -3.75 20.67
C THR A 38 -22.07 -2.85 20.86
N ASN A 39 -23.28 -3.40 20.75
CA ASN A 39 -24.52 -2.65 21.00
C ASN A 39 -24.59 -2.15 22.44
N ARG A 40 -24.23 -3.01 23.41
CA ARG A 40 -24.17 -2.60 24.82
C ARG A 40 -23.16 -1.46 25.04
N LEU A 41 -22.02 -1.49 24.35
CA LEU A 41 -21.02 -0.43 24.40
C LEU A 41 -21.57 0.87 23.80
N PHE A 42 -22.26 0.77 22.67
CA PHE A 42 -22.90 1.91 22.00
C PHE A 42 -23.97 2.58 22.88
N GLU A 43 -24.85 1.78 23.50
CA GLU A 43 -25.87 2.27 24.43
C GLU A 43 -25.26 2.92 25.68
N TYR A 44 -24.17 2.35 26.21
CA TYR A 44 -23.47 2.92 27.35
C TYR A 44 -22.81 4.27 27.04
N PHE A 45 -22.42 4.48 25.78
CA PHE A 45 -21.84 5.73 25.28
C PHE A 45 -22.78 6.45 24.30
N SER A 46 -24.04 6.65 24.68
CA SER A 46 -25.12 7.16 23.80
C SER A 46 -24.83 8.48 23.07
N ASP A 47 -23.97 9.34 23.63
CA ASP A 47 -23.57 10.62 23.01
C ASP A 47 -22.31 10.51 22.13
N SER A 48 -21.86 9.29 21.82
CA SER A 48 -20.60 9.01 21.12
C SER A 48 -20.84 8.30 19.79
N LYS A 49 -19.85 8.35 18.91
CA LYS A 49 -19.81 7.52 17.70
C LYS A 49 -18.99 6.26 17.95
N LEU A 50 -19.41 5.15 17.35
CA LEU A 50 -18.72 3.88 17.45
C LEU A 50 -18.53 3.28 16.04
N LEU A 51 -17.31 2.87 15.76
CA LEU A 51 -16.96 2.05 14.60
C LEU A 51 -16.73 0.60 15.06
N PHE A 52 -17.04 -0.34 14.18
CA PHE A 52 -16.89 -1.77 14.40
C PHE A 52 -16.04 -2.36 13.27
N CYS A 53 -14.92 -3.00 13.63
CA CYS A 53 -14.19 -3.86 12.69
C CYS A 53 -14.67 -5.30 12.83
N PRO A 54 -15.30 -5.87 11.79
CA PRO A 54 -15.65 -7.29 11.78
C PRO A 54 -14.40 -8.16 11.73
N THR A 55 -14.53 -9.42 12.11
CA THR A 55 -13.52 -10.46 11.89
C THR A 55 -13.40 -10.82 10.41
N VAL A 56 -14.51 -10.79 9.68
CA VAL A 56 -14.54 -10.88 8.21
C VAL A 56 -14.63 -9.46 7.66
N TYR A 57 -13.49 -8.88 7.27
CA TYR A 57 -13.38 -7.47 6.86
C TYR A 57 -12.97 -7.26 5.39
N CYS A 58 -12.91 -8.34 4.59
CA CYS A 58 -12.73 -8.30 3.14
C CYS A 58 -13.47 -9.46 2.45
N VAL A 59 -13.63 -9.38 1.12
CA VAL A 59 -14.31 -10.42 0.32
C VAL A 59 -13.60 -11.77 0.41
N GLN A 60 -12.26 -11.77 0.39
CA GLN A 60 -11.47 -13.01 0.50
C GLN A 60 -11.74 -13.75 1.82
N MET A 61 -11.93 -13.03 2.93
CA MET A 61 -12.29 -13.62 4.23
C MET A 61 -13.73 -14.10 4.30
N ALA A 62 -14.58 -13.63 3.39
CA ALA A 62 -15.94 -14.13 3.20
C ALA A 62 -15.99 -15.31 2.23
N ASP A 63 -14.86 -16.00 2.00
CA ASP A 63 -14.73 -17.09 1.02
C ASP A 63 -15.14 -16.69 -0.41
N ASN A 64 -15.01 -15.40 -0.73
CA ASN A 64 -15.46 -14.77 -1.98
C ASN A 64 -16.98 -14.82 -2.23
N ASP A 65 -17.79 -14.99 -1.18
CA ASP A 65 -19.25 -14.93 -1.23
C ASP A 65 -19.79 -14.05 -0.09
N VAL A 66 -19.82 -12.73 -0.33
CA VAL A 66 -20.34 -11.77 0.66
C VAL A 66 -21.85 -11.97 0.92
N PRO A 67 -22.72 -12.11 -0.09
CA PRO A 67 -24.16 -12.35 0.13
C PRO A 67 -24.46 -13.64 0.88
N GLY A 68 -23.69 -14.72 0.64
CA GLY A 68 -23.86 -16.01 1.32
C GLY A 68 -23.22 -16.10 2.69
N ASN A 69 -22.41 -15.12 3.11
CA ASN A 69 -21.65 -15.20 4.35
C ASN A 69 -22.57 -15.06 5.60
N PRO A 70 -22.73 -16.11 6.44
CA PRO A 70 -23.68 -16.08 7.55
C PRO A 70 -23.27 -15.08 8.66
N TYR A 71 -21.96 -14.89 8.85
CA TYR A 71 -21.43 -13.96 9.85
C TYR A 71 -21.77 -12.50 9.49
N LEU A 72 -21.55 -12.10 8.23
CA LEU A 72 -21.90 -10.76 7.75
C LEU A 72 -23.41 -10.52 7.73
N ASN A 73 -24.20 -11.50 7.29
CA ASN A 73 -25.67 -11.40 7.31
C ASN A 73 -26.19 -11.19 8.74
N GLU A 74 -25.71 -11.97 9.69
CA GLU A 74 -26.14 -11.85 11.09
C GLU A 74 -25.75 -10.50 11.71
N LEU A 75 -24.54 -9.99 11.43
CA LEU A 75 -24.13 -8.64 11.85
C LEU A 75 -24.96 -7.54 11.15
N GLY A 76 -25.36 -7.74 9.91
CA GLY A 76 -26.28 -6.86 9.19
C GLY A 76 -27.61 -6.68 9.92
N GLU A 77 -28.14 -7.76 10.49
CA GLU A 77 -29.39 -7.76 11.26
C GLU A 77 -29.23 -7.30 12.71
N LYS A 78 -28.19 -7.75 13.41
CA LYS A 78 -28.08 -7.61 14.87
C LYS A 78 -27.31 -6.37 15.33
N LEU A 79 -26.36 -5.86 14.53
CA LEU A 79 -25.58 -4.68 14.92
C LEU A 79 -26.44 -3.42 14.81
N HIS A 80 -26.38 -2.55 15.82
CA HIS A 80 -27.17 -1.30 15.84
C HIS A 80 -26.89 -0.46 14.57
N PRO A 81 -27.92 0.06 13.89
CA PRO A 81 -27.78 0.65 12.56
C PRO A 81 -26.92 1.92 12.50
N GLU A 82 -26.72 2.60 13.63
CA GLU A 82 -25.86 3.80 13.72
C GLU A 82 -24.38 3.49 13.97
N ILE A 83 -24.01 2.23 14.21
CA ILE A 83 -22.62 1.82 14.39
C ILE A 83 -21.96 1.72 13.00
N GLY A 84 -20.86 2.43 12.80
CA GLY A 84 -20.10 2.37 11.56
C GLY A 84 -19.41 1.01 11.40
N PHE A 85 -19.20 0.58 10.17
CA PHE A 85 -18.73 -0.77 9.87
C PHE A 85 -17.52 -0.71 8.94
N PHE A 86 -16.38 -1.23 9.38
CA PHE A 86 -15.17 -1.24 8.56
C PHE A 86 -15.22 -2.29 7.45
N TRP A 87 -14.58 -1.96 6.33
CA TRP A 87 -14.36 -2.86 5.22
C TRP A 87 -13.06 -2.49 4.49
N THR A 88 -12.31 -3.46 4.01
CA THR A 88 -11.02 -3.22 3.31
C THR A 88 -11.08 -3.46 1.79
N GLY A 89 -12.23 -3.95 1.29
CA GLY A 89 -12.45 -4.23 -0.13
C GLY A 89 -12.40 -5.72 -0.46
N PRO A 90 -12.04 -6.09 -1.71
CA PRO A 90 -11.86 -7.48 -2.11
C PRO A 90 -10.85 -8.27 -1.27
N GLU A 91 -9.73 -7.63 -0.93
CA GLU A 91 -8.62 -8.21 -0.17
C GLU A 91 -8.26 -7.30 1.02
N VAL A 92 -7.43 -7.80 1.93
CA VAL A 92 -6.87 -6.97 3.01
C VAL A 92 -6.15 -5.75 2.43
N VAL A 93 -5.34 -5.96 1.38
CA VAL A 93 -4.68 -4.91 0.61
C VAL A 93 -5.26 -4.91 -0.81
N SER A 94 -6.41 -4.24 -0.98
CA SER A 94 -7.12 -4.24 -2.25
C SER A 94 -6.43 -3.36 -3.30
N LYS A 95 -6.01 -3.93 -4.42
CA LYS A 95 -5.46 -3.15 -5.57
C LYS A 95 -6.51 -2.25 -6.21
N ASP A 96 -7.72 -2.79 -6.38
CA ASP A 96 -8.87 -2.09 -6.92
C ASP A 96 -10.11 -2.39 -6.08
N ILE A 97 -11.01 -1.42 -5.95
CA ILE A 97 -12.31 -1.58 -5.29
C ILE A 97 -13.39 -1.02 -6.20
N SER A 98 -14.28 -1.88 -6.68
CA SER A 98 -15.36 -1.49 -7.58
C SER A 98 -16.60 -1.03 -6.81
N VAL A 99 -17.43 -0.22 -7.46
CA VAL A 99 -18.72 0.26 -6.90
C VAL A 99 -19.63 -0.92 -6.58
N GLU A 100 -19.70 -1.89 -7.48
CA GLU A 100 -20.54 -3.08 -7.39
C GLU A 100 -20.17 -3.92 -6.18
N SER A 101 -18.87 -4.09 -5.90
CA SER A 101 -18.39 -4.85 -4.73
C SER A 101 -18.87 -4.23 -3.41
N ILE A 102 -18.93 -2.90 -3.33
CA ILE A 102 -19.44 -2.21 -2.14
C ILE A 102 -20.95 -2.26 -2.09
N GLN A 103 -21.65 -2.13 -3.22
CA GLN A 103 -23.12 -2.28 -3.27
C GLN A 103 -23.58 -3.67 -2.82
N GLU A 104 -22.85 -4.72 -3.20
CA GLU A 104 -23.09 -6.08 -2.74
C GLU A 104 -22.95 -6.16 -1.22
N LEU A 105 -21.84 -5.68 -0.64
CA LEU A 105 -21.66 -5.63 0.80
C LEU A 105 -22.80 -4.85 1.49
N ARG A 106 -23.15 -3.67 0.98
CA ARG A 106 -24.22 -2.84 1.54
C ARG A 106 -25.56 -3.56 1.61
N SER A 107 -25.85 -4.46 0.66
CA SER A 107 -27.08 -5.27 0.67
C SER A 107 -27.13 -6.24 1.85
N VAL A 108 -25.97 -6.69 2.34
CA VAL A 108 -25.80 -7.61 3.46
C VAL A 108 -25.75 -6.86 4.79
N ILE A 109 -24.86 -5.86 4.91
CA ILE A 109 -24.63 -5.15 6.18
C ILE A 109 -25.64 -4.02 6.42
N LYS A 110 -26.49 -3.69 5.43
CA LYS A 110 -27.59 -2.71 5.51
C LYS A 110 -27.18 -1.28 5.89
N ARG A 111 -25.94 -0.91 5.63
CA ARG A 111 -25.37 0.42 5.90
C ARG A 111 -24.22 0.70 4.93
N LYS A 112 -23.84 1.97 4.77
CA LYS A 112 -22.61 2.32 4.04
C LYS A 112 -21.40 1.96 4.89
N PRO A 113 -20.42 1.19 4.38
CA PRO A 113 -19.22 0.88 5.14
C PRO A 113 -18.29 2.11 5.23
N ILE A 114 -17.43 2.12 6.23
CA ILE A 114 -16.23 2.95 6.28
C ILE A 114 -15.11 2.13 5.65
N LEU A 115 -14.52 2.63 4.55
CA LEU A 115 -13.39 1.96 3.94
C LEU A 115 -12.17 2.14 4.85
N TRP A 116 -11.65 1.05 5.41
CA TRP A 116 -10.33 1.00 6.01
C TRP A 116 -9.36 0.61 4.90
N ASP A 117 -8.72 1.61 4.30
CA ASP A 117 -7.96 1.41 3.08
C ASP A 117 -6.47 1.15 3.37
N ASN A 118 -6.02 -0.07 3.08
CA ASN A 118 -4.64 -0.51 3.24
C ASN A 118 -3.81 -0.36 1.95
N LEU A 119 -4.27 0.41 0.95
CA LEU A 119 -3.57 0.61 -0.32
C LEU A 119 -2.08 0.99 -0.15
N HIS A 120 -1.74 1.71 0.92
CA HIS A 120 -0.38 2.15 1.21
C HIS A 120 0.19 1.54 2.49
N ALA A 121 -0.46 0.54 3.09
CA ALA A 121 0.07 -0.17 4.26
C ALA A 121 1.31 -0.99 3.85
N ASN A 122 2.33 -1.06 4.70
CA ASN A 122 3.57 -1.80 4.41
C ASN A 122 4.11 -2.63 5.59
N ASP A 123 3.37 -2.72 6.69
CA ASP A 123 3.74 -3.52 7.86
C ASP A 123 3.90 -5.02 7.57
N TYR A 124 3.26 -5.52 6.52
CA TYR A 124 3.34 -6.91 6.07
C TYR A 124 4.64 -7.26 5.31
N ASP A 125 5.42 -6.29 4.83
CA ASP A 125 6.70 -6.51 4.14
C ASP A 125 7.67 -5.36 4.39
N ILE A 126 8.71 -5.64 5.20
CA ILE A 126 9.74 -4.68 5.59
C ILE A 126 10.52 -4.05 4.43
N ARG A 127 10.45 -4.63 3.22
CA ARG A 127 11.11 -4.11 2.02
C ARG A 127 10.20 -3.24 1.16
N GLN A 128 8.89 -3.27 1.40
CA GLN A 128 7.95 -2.48 0.63
C GLN A 128 7.70 -1.13 1.28
N ILE A 129 7.54 -0.13 0.42
CA ILE A 129 7.18 1.23 0.78
C ILE A 129 6.44 1.83 -0.41
N PHE A 130 5.43 2.65 -0.15
CA PHE A 130 4.50 3.12 -1.17
C PHE A 130 4.33 4.63 -1.14
N PHE A 131 4.81 5.31 -2.18
CA PHE A 131 4.76 6.77 -2.37
C PHE A 131 3.80 7.19 -3.48
N GLY A 132 3.24 6.24 -4.21
CA GLY A 132 2.32 6.49 -5.29
C GLY A 132 1.04 7.18 -4.81
N PRO A 133 0.25 7.71 -5.75
CA PRO A 133 -1.02 8.37 -5.45
C PRO A 133 -2.04 7.39 -4.86
N TYR A 134 -3.14 7.93 -4.33
CA TYR A 134 -4.35 7.18 -4.09
C TYR A 134 -4.99 6.75 -5.43
N LEU A 135 -5.19 5.45 -5.66
CA LEU A 135 -5.65 4.94 -6.96
C LEU A 135 -6.45 3.63 -6.84
N GLY A 136 -7.09 3.22 -7.93
CA GLY A 136 -7.89 1.99 -7.99
C GLY A 136 -9.25 2.09 -7.29
N ARG A 137 -9.71 3.30 -6.97
CA ARG A 137 -11.05 3.59 -6.43
C ARG A 137 -11.71 4.62 -7.34
N PRO A 138 -12.76 4.28 -8.11
CA PRO A 138 -13.45 5.24 -8.96
C PRO A 138 -14.22 6.26 -8.10
N LEU A 139 -14.40 7.49 -8.59
CA LEU A 139 -15.02 8.57 -7.79
C LEU A 139 -16.43 8.23 -7.31
N GLU A 140 -17.18 7.46 -8.11
CA GLU A 140 -18.53 6.99 -7.82
C GLU A 140 -18.57 6.15 -6.54
N LEU A 141 -17.46 5.51 -6.15
CA LEU A 141 -17.33 4.75 -4.92
C LEU A 141 -17.65 5.60 -3.69
N LYS A 142 -17.34 6.91 -3.71
CA LYS A 142 -17.64 7.83 -2.60
C LYS A 142 -19.14 7.88 -2.27
N ASN A 143 -20.01 7.64 -3.25
CA ASN A 143 -21.46 7.62 -3.03
C ASN A 143 -21.93 6.37 -2.27
N GLU A 144 -21.13 5.32 -2.28
CA GLU A 144 -21.43 4.04 -1.63
C GLU A 144 -20.85 3.94 -0.21
N LEU A 145 -19.88 4.80 0.13
CA LEU A 145 -19.15 4.78 1.39
C LEU A 145 -19.70 5.78 2.43
N GLY A 146 -19.51 5.45 3.70
CA GLY A 146 -19.72 6.37 4.83
C GLY A 146 -18.47 7.20 5.15
N GLY A 147 -17.31 6.82 4.61
CA GLY A 147 -16.03 7.49 4.80
C GLY A 147 -14.87 6.59 4.35
N ILE A 148 -13.67 7.17 4.30
CA ILE A 148 -12.41 6.48 4.00
C ILE A 148 -11.42 6.82 5.11
N LEU A 149 -10.84 5.80 5.73
CA LEU A 149 -9.71 5.90 6.65
C LEU A 149 -8.53 5.17 6.03
N SER A 150 -7.45 5.89 5.71
CA SER A 150 -6.22 5.26 5.21
C SER A 150 -5.42 4.69 6.37
N ASN A 151 -4.94 3.46 6.21
CA ASN A 151 -3.87 2.86 7.00
C ASN A 151 -2.61 2.83 6.12
N PRO A 152 -1.72 3.82 6.29
CA PRO A 152 -0.66 4.08 5.33
C PRO A 152 0.65 3.37 5.74
N ASN A 153 1.78 3.81 5.19
CA ASN A 153 3.09 3.24 5.54
C ASN A 153 3.41 3.48 7.01
N CYS A 154 4.26 2.61 7.58
CA CYS A 154 4.81 2.77 8.92
C CYS A 154 5.71 4.03 9.04
N GLN A 155 6.43 4.35 7.96
CA GLN A 155 7.31 5.52 7.88
C GLN A 155 6.48 6.78 7.69
N PHE A 156 6.62 7.74 8.59
CA PHE A 156 5.76 8.94 8.61
C PHE A 156 5.89 9.74 7.31
N TRP A 157 7.12 10.01 6.86
CA TRP A 157 7.36 10.85 5.70
C TRP A 157 6.98 10.15 4.38
N ALA A 158 6.91 8.82 4.36
CA ALA A 158 6.44 8.06 3.20
C ALA A 158 4.97 8.35 2.85
N ASN A 159 4.22 8.91 3.80
CA ASN A 159 2.78 9.12 3.69
C ASN A 159 2.40 10.47 3.08
N TYR A 160 3.37 11.32 2.72
CA TYR A 160 3.06 12.64 2.17
C TYR A 160 2.20 12.54 0.90
N ASN A 161 2.71 11.88 -0.14
CA ASN A 161 1.99 11.67 -1.39
C ASN A 161 0.70 10.84 -1.21
N PRO A 162 0.72 9.68 -0.53
CA PRO A 162 -0.50 8.92 -0.22
C PRO A 162 -1.64 9.75 0.39
N LEU A 163 -1.35 10.54 1.43
CA LEU A 163 -2.37 11.30 2.14
C LEU A 163 -2.78 12.57 1.37
N GLN A 164 -1.84 13.24 0.72
CA GLN A 164 -2.13 14.43 -0.07
C GLN A 164 -3.01 14.10 -1.28
N THR A 165 -2.72 12.99 -1.96
CA THR A 165 -3.52 12.54 -3.10
C THR A 165 -4.87 11.96 -2.67
N LEU A 166 -4.98 11.32 -1.50
CA LEU A 166 -6.28 10.98 -0.91
C LEU A 166 -7.14 12.22 -0.63
N SER A 167 -6.54 13.31 -0.11
CA SER A 167 -7.23 14.58 0.08
C SER A 167 -7.73 15.16 -1.24
N GLN A 168 -6.90 15.15 -2.29
CA GLN A 168 -7.29 15.59 -3.64
C GLN A 168 -8.42 14.72 -4.22
N TYR A 169 -8.34 13.39 -4.07
CA TYR A 169 -9.40 12.46 -4.47
C TYR A 169 -10.72 12.76 -3.76
N GLN A 170 -10.68 13.10 -2.47
CA GLN A 170 -11.87 13.38 -1.69
C GLN A 170 -12.62 14.61 -2.22
N ILE A 171 -11.91 15.67 -2.62
CA ILE A 171 -12.51 16.90 -3.16
C ILE A 171 -12.80 16.85 -4.67
N ALA A 172 -12.27 15.88 -5.41
CA ALA A 172 -12.53 15.72 -6.83
C ALA A 172 -14.01 15.37 -7.11
N GLU A 173 -14.66 16.07 -8.03
CA GLU A 173 -16.09 15.88 -8.31
C GLU A 173 -16.35 15.12 -9.61
N THR A 174 -15.62 15.44 -10.68
CA THR A 174 -15.93 14.97 -12.04
C THR A 174 -14.87 14.06 -12.65
N ASP A 175 -13.60 14.23 -12.29
CA ASP A 175 -12.49 13.45 -12.85
C ASP A 175 -11.42 13.21 -11.77
N TRP A 176 -10.76 12.06 -11.85
CA TRP A 176 -9.67 11.66 -10.97
C TRP A 176 -8.49 11.17 -11.79
N ASP A 177 -7.48 12.03 -11.93
CA ASP A 177 -6.20 11.68 -12.53
C ASP A 177 -5.16 11.45 -11.41
N PRO A 178 -4.97 10.19 -10.96
CA PRO A 178 -3.98 9.89 -9.92
C PRO A 178 -2.55 10.23 -10.37
N ARG A 179 -2.25 10.19 -11.68
CA ARG A 179 -0.90 10.46 -12.18
C ARG A 179 -0.58 11.95 -12.07
N GLN A 180 -1.52 12.81 -12.45
CA GLN A 180 -1.36 14.26 -12.30
C GLN A 180 -1.32 14.64 -10.82
N ALA A 181 -2.21 14.09 -9.99
CA ALA A 181 -2.22 14.30 -8.54
C ALA A 181 -0.88 13.94 -7.88
N TYR A 182 -0.27 12.82 -8.27
CA TYR A 182 1.06 12.42 -7.81
C TYR A 182 2.15 13.41 -8.21
N LYS A 183 2.15 13.90 -9.46
CA LYS A 183 3.15 14.87 -9.94
C LYS A 183 3.07 16.17 -9.15
N ASP A 184 1.86 16.69 -8.95
CA ASP A 184 1.63 17.94 -8.23
C ASP A 184 2.02 17.80 -6.75
N SER A 185 1.61 16.69 -6.11
CA SER A 185 1.99 16.37 -4.74
C SER A 185 3.50 16.21 -4.56
N SER A 186 4.18 15.57 -5.50
CA SER A 186 5.63 15.34 -5.42
C SER A 186 6.44 16.64 -5.54
N ILE A 187 5.99 17.59 -6.37
CA ILE A 187 6.60 18.92 -6.45
C ILE A 187 6.45 19.66 -5.13
N GLU A 188 5.26 19.62 -4.53
CA GLU A 188 5.00 20.21 -3.22
C GLU A 188 5.86 19.56 -2.12
N TRP A 189 6.05 18.24 -2.19
CA TRP A 189 6.78 17.48 -1.18
C TRP A 189 8.26 17.88 -1.06
N ILE A 190 8.90 18.33 -2.15
CA ILE A 190 10.33 18.74 -2.17
C ILE A 190 10.65 19.75 -1.07
N GLN A 191 9.72 20.65 -0.73
CA GLN A 191 9.97 21.72 0.27
C GLN A 191 10.31 21.17 1.67
N TYR A 192 9.92 19.93 1.98
CA TYR A 192 10.15 19.32 3.30
C TYR A 192 11.51 18.61 3.43
N PHE A 193 12.23 18.42 2.32
CA PHE A 193 13.55 17.77 2.34
C PHE A 193 14.63 18.68 2.94
N GLY A 194 14.41 19.99 2.95
CA GLY A 194 15.43 20.96 3.36
C GLY A 194 16.65 20.95 2.44
N ASN A 195 16.48 20.48 1.21
CA ASN A 195 17.44 20.55 0.12
C ASN A 195 16.72 21.07 -1.14
N GLY A 196 17.02 22.31 -1.52
CA GLY A 196 16.39 22.96 -2.68
C GLY A 196 16.89 22.47 -4.03
N ASP A 197 17.88 21.58 -4.06
CA ASP A 197 18.50 21.08 -5.29
C ASP A 197 17.83 19.80 -5.82
N ILE A 198 16.91 19.19 -5.06
CA ILE A 198 16.15 18.01 -5.53
C ILE A 198 15.23 18.45 -6.66
N SER A 199 15.38 17.81 -7.82
CA SER A 199 14.60 18.13 -9.01
C SER A 199 13.25 17.39 -9.04
N ASN A 200 12.33 17.89 -9.86
CA ASN A 200 11.04 17.24 -10.11
C ASN A 200 11.20 15.81 -10.66
N GLU A 201 12.20 15.58 -11.51
CA GLU A 201 12.47 14.27 -12.09
C GLU A 201 12.98 13.30 -11.02
N GLU A 202 13.85 13.76 -10.12
CA GLU A 202 14.41 12.94 -9.04
C GLU A 202 13.33 12.50 -8.04
N ILE A 203 12.47 13.43 -7.61
CA ILE A 203 11.38 13.07 -6.68
C ILE A 203 10.34 12.17 -7.36
N GLN A 204 10.08 12.36 -8.65
CA GLN A 204 9.17 11.50 -9.41
C GLN A 204 9.74 10.09 -9.61
N LEU A 205 11.06 9.96 -9.83
CA LEU A 205 11.74 8.67 -9.91
C LEU A 205 11.55 7.88 -8.62
N LEU A 206 11.70 8.52 -7.46
CA LEU A 206 11.54 7.87 -6.16
C LEU A 206 10.16 7.21 -6.04
N GLY A 207 9.08 7.95 -6.27
CA GLY A 207 7.74 7.37 -6.15
C GLY A 207 7.34 6.47 -7.31
N ASP A 208 7.90 6.63 -8.51
CA ASP A 208 7.63 5.71 -9.62
C ASP A 208 8.26 4.33 -9.41
N CYS A 209 9.39 4.25 -8.70
CA CYS A 209 10.01 2.99 -8.31
C CYS A 209 9.30 2.30 -7.14
N PHE A 210 8.69 3.08 -6.23
CA PHE A 210 8.03 2.59 -5.02
C PHE A 210 6.57 3.07 -4.99
N TYR A 211 5.80 2.66 -6.01
CA TYR A 211 4.53 3.30 -6.34
C TYR A 211 3.36 2.79 -5.47
N ALA A 212 2.84 1.60 -5.75
CA ALA A 212 1.72 0.99 -5.02
C ALA A 212 1.80 -0.54 -5.09
N PRO A 213 1.07 -1.29 -4.25
CA PRO A 213 1.14 -2.75 -4.23
C PRO A 213 0.93 -3.38 -5.62
N GLY A 214 1.97 -4.05 -6.12
CA GLY A 214 1.96 -4.69 -7.44
C GLY A 214 1.86 -3.74 -8.63
N ARG A 215 2.18 -2.45 -8.46
CA ARG A 215 2.20 -1.43 -9.52
C ARG A 215 3.51 -0.65 -9.46
N MET A 216 4.03 -0.31 -10.63
CA MET A 216 5.13 0.64 -10.79
C MET A 216 4.59 1.91 -11.46
N GLY A 217 5.21 3.05 -11.19
CA GLY A 217 5.00 4.25 -11.98
C GLY A 217 5.66 4.15 -13.36
N ASP A 218 5.61 5.24 -14.12
CA ASP A 218 6.09 5.27 -15.50
C ASP A 218 7.59 4.95 -15.57
N MET A 219 8.40 5.63 -14.74
CA MET A 219 9.86 5.44 -14.73
C MET A 219 10.25 4.04 -14.25
N GLY A 220 9.58 3.53 -13.20
CA GLY A 220 9.79 2.17 -12.68
C GLY A 220 9.46 1.09 -13.71
N SER A 221 8.36 1.24 -14.43
CA SER A 221 7.99 0.31 -15.51
C SER A 221 8.97 0.36 -16.68
N GLN A 222 9.38 1.56 -17.09
CA GLN A 222 10.29 1.78 -18.21
C GLN A 222 11.69 1.19 -17.95
N ILE A 223 12.20 1.33 -16.72
CA ILE A 223 13.51 0.77 -16.36
C ILE A 223 13.48 -0.76 -16.33
N VAL A 224 12.42 -1.38 -15.79
CA VAL A 224 12.28 -2.84 -15.78
C VAL A 224 12.22 -3.40 -17.21
N VAL A 225 11.44 -2.78 -18.10
CA VAL A 225 11.38 -3.15 -19.52
C VAL A 225 12.75 -3.04 -20.18
N SER A 226 13.49 -1.95 -19.90
CA SER A 226 14.81 -1.72 -20.49
C SER A 226 15.87 -2.71 -19.99
N ILE A 227 15.89 -3.01 -18.69
CA ILE A 227 16.77 -4.02 -18.11
C ILE A 227 16.45 -5.39 -18.72
N GLN A 228 15.17 -5.77 -18.79
CA GLN A 228 14.77 -7.04 -19.38
C GLN A 228 15.18 -7.13 -20.86
N PHE A 229 15.05 -6.06 -21.63
CA PHE A 229 15.51 -6.04 -23.02
C PHE A 229 17.04 -6.21 -23.09
N ILE A 230 17.80 -5.41 -22.35
CA ILE A 230 19.26 -5.43 -22.29
C ILE A 230 19.79 -6.82 -21.92
N MET A 231 19.20 -7.47 -20.93
CA MET A 231 19.65 -8.78 -20.45
C MET A 231 19.39 -9.92 -21.45
N ASN A 232 18.43 -9.75 -22.36
CA ASN A 232 18.01 -10.79 -23.30
C ASN A 232 18.53 -10.59 -24.74
N HIS A 233 19.15 -9.43 -25.04
CA HIS A 233 19.62 -9.08 -26.38
C HIS A 233 21.12 -8.76 -26.39
N PRO A 234 21.81 -8.92 -27.52
CA PRO A 234 23.22 -8.57 -27.61
C PRO A 234 23.44 -7.04 -27.65
N PRO A 235 24.62 -6.53 -27.27
CA PRO A 235 24.87 -5.10 -27.10
C PRO A 235 24.54 -4.19 -28.28
N GLU A 236 24.69 -4.70 -29.51
CA GLU A 236 24.36 -4.01 -30.76
C GLU A 236 22.88 -3.66 -30.92
N GLU A 237 21.99 -4.34 -30.19
CA GLU A 237 20.54 -4.14 -30.27
C GLU A 237 20.00 -3.23 -29.15
N TRP A 238 20.79 -2.93 -28.12
CA TRP A 238 20.27 -2.23 -26.92
C TRP A 238 19.70 -0.84 -27.20
N ALA A 239 20.31 -0.09 -28.14
CA ALA A 239 19.82 1.21 -28.61
C ALA A 239 19.25 2.10 -27.47
N SER A 240 17.99 2.54 -27.60
CA SER A 240 17.32 3.43 -26.64
C SER A 240 17.10 2.84 -25.25
N HIS A 241 17.16 1.51 -25.09
CA HIS A 241 17.07 0.88 -23.76
C HIS A 241 18.32 1.16 -22.93
N LEU A 242 19.51 1.19 -23.56
CA LEU A 242 20.74 1.58 -22.87
C LEU A 242 20.70 3.04 -22.44
N ASP A 243 20.21 3.93 -23.31
CA ASP A 243 20.06 5.36 -22.99
C ASP A 243 19.09 5.56 -21.82
N THR A 244 17.97 4.84 -21.83
CA THR A 244 17.00 4.83 -20.72
C THR A 244 17.65 4.38 -19.42
N PHE A 245 18.40 3.27 -19.44
CA PHE A 245 19.09 2.76 -18.25
C PHE A 245 20.12 3.76 -17.73
N LYS A 246 20.95 4.34 -18.61
CA LYS A 246 21.99 5.31 -18.22
C LYS A 246 21.39 6.60 -17.67
N SER A 247 20.28 7.08 -18.24
CA SER A 247 19.54 8.23 -17.71
C SER A 247 18.99 7.92 -16.31
N PHE A 248 18.34 6.77 -16.14
CA PHE A 248 17.82 6.33 -14.84
C PHE A 248 18.93 6.22 -13.78
N GLU A 249 20.04 5.57 -14.11
CA GLU A 249 21.20 5.44 -13.22
C GLU A 249 21.77 6.80 -12.81
N ALA A 250 21.89 7.74 -13.75
CA ALA A 250 22.37 9.09 -13.47
C ALA A 250 21.43 9.85 -12.53
N THR A 251 20.12 9.82 -12.81
CA THR A 251 19.10 10.48 -11.97
C THR A 251 19.06 9.87 -10.57
N LEU A 252 19.10 8.54 -10.45
CA LEU A 252 19.11 7.84 -9.17
C LEU A 252 20.35 8.17 -8.33
N ASN A 253 21.55 8.18 -8.94
CA ASN A 253 22.78 8.52 -8.24
C ASN A 253 22.80 10.00 -7.79
N SER A 254 22.26 10.90 -8.61
CA SER A 254 22.08 12.31 -8.24
C SER A 254 21.11 12.46 -7.06
N LEU A 255 19.94 11.80 -7.12
CA LEU A 255 18.99 11.76 -6.01
C LEU A 255 19.64 11.23 -4.72
N CYS A 256 20.33 10.09 -4.77
CA CYS A 256 21.01 9.52 -3.60
C CYS A 256 21.99 10.53 -2.96
N SER A 257 22.78 11.22 -3.79
CA SER A 257 23.74 12.21 -3.33
C SER A 257 23.06 13.42 -2.66
N LYS A 258 21.98 13.93 -3.26
CA LYS A 258 21.21 15.06 -2.73
C LYS A 258 20.42 14.69 -1.47
N MET A 259 19.91 13.46 -1.40
CA MET A 259 19.25 12.92 -0.22
C MET A 259 20.18 12.94 1.00
N MET A 260 21.47 12.63 0.82
CA MET A 260 22.45 12.70 1.91
C MET A 260 22.67 14.11 2.46
N ALA A 261 22.46 15.14 1.63
CA ALA A 261 22.58 16.55 1.99
C ALA A 261 21.30 17.16 2.61
N THR A 262 20.21 16.39 2.73
CA THR A 262 18.95 16.85 3.34
C THR A 262 19.14 17.21 4.81
N THR A 263 18.56 18.35 5.22
CA THR A 263 18.55 18.78 6.62
C THR A 263 17.44 18.10 7.42
N ASN A 264 16.36 17.66 6.76
CA ASN A 264 15.31 16.86 7.40
C ASN A 264 15.78 15.40 7.52
N ARG A 265 16.35 15.07 8.67
CA ARG A 265 16.96 13.75 8.92
C ARG A 265 15.94 12.64 9.11
N ASP A 266 14.81 12.94 9.75
CA ASP A 266 13.73 11.97 9.95
C ASP A 266 13.18 11.53 8.59
N LEU A 267 12.97 12.50 7.68
CA LEU A 267 12.63 12.24 6.30
C LEU A 267 13.68 11.32 5.69
N LEU A 268 14.96 11.71 5.65
CA LEU A 268 15.99 10.85 5.05
C LEU A 268 15.99 9.41 5.61
N TYR A 269 15.86 9.25 6.93
CA TYR A 269 15.92 7.93 7.56
C TYR A 269 14.76 7.02 7.16
N ASP A 270 13.58 7.57 6.89
CA ASP A 270 12.44 6.82 6.37
C ASP A 270 12.71 6.22 4.97
N PHE A 271 13.59 6.83 4.16
CA PHE A 271 13.85 6.40 2.76
C PHE A 271 15.22 5.77 2.53
N TYR A 272 16.13 5.88 3.50
CA TYR A 272 17.54 5.54 3.29
C TYR A 272 17.71 4.10 2.78
N LEU A 273 17.02 3.14 3.41
CA LEU A 273 17.15 1.72 3.07
C LEU A 273 16.57 1.39 1.69
N PRO A 274 15.30 1.71 1.34
CA PRO A 274 14.77 1.48 0.00
C PRO A 274 15.61 2.13 -1.11
N LEU A 275 16.02 3.38 -0.92
CA LEU A 275 16.79 4.11 -1.93
C LEU A 275 18.18 3.50 -2.14
N TRP A 276 18.83 3.06 -1.05
CA TRP A 276 20.12 2.38 -1.12
C TRP A 276 20.00 1.02 -1.80
N GLU A 277 18.98 0.22 -1.46
CA GLU A 277 18.74 -1.07 -2.15
C GLU A 277 18.55 -0.88 -3.66
N LEU A 278 17.72 0.08 -4.08
CA LEU A 278 17.50 0.37 -5.50
C LEU A 278 18.80 0.77 -6.21
N ARG A 279 19.64 1.58 -5.55
CA ARG A 279 20.94 1.98 -6.08
C ARG A 279 21.89 0.79 -6.24
N GLU A 280 21.98 -0.10 -5.25
CA GLU A 280 22.85 -1.28 -5.34
C GLU A 280 22.43 -2.23 -6.47
N GLU A 281 21.13 -2.50 -6.62
CA GLU A 281 20.62 -3.34 -7.72
C GLU A 281 20.88 -2.68 -9.09
N THR A 282 20.74 -1.35 -9.18
CA THR A 282 21.07 -0.59 -10.39
C THR A 282 22.56 -0.66 -10.72
N GLU A 283 23.43 -0.50 -9.71
CA GLU A 283 24.89 -0.60 -9.88
C GLU A 283 25.31 -2.01 -10.35
N TYR A 284 24.64 -3.06 -9.85
CA TYR A 284 24.86 -4.43 -10.30
C TYR A 284 24.57 -4.59 -11.80
N VAL A 285 23.43 -4.08 -12.27
CA VAL A 285 23.08 -4.10 -13.70
C VAL A 285 24.08 -3.30 -14.52
N SER A 286 24.54 -2.15 -14.01
CA SER A 286 25.55 -1.33 -14.70
C SER A 286 26.86 -2.08 -14.91
N LYS A 287 27.36 -2.77 -13.88
CA LYS A 287 28.57 -3.61 -13.97
C LYS A 287 28.38 -4.80 -14.92
N TRP A 288 27.17 -5.38 -14.97
CA TRP A 288 26.84 -6.42 -15.93
C TRP A 288 26.88 -5.90 -17.37
N ILE A 289 26.31 -4.71 -17.62
CA ILE A 289 26.33 -4.02 -18.92
C ILE A 289 27.78 -3.79 -19.37
N GLU A 290 28.63 -3.23 -18.51
CA GLU A 290 30.06 -2.98 -18.79
C GLU A 290 30.80 -4.27 -19.14
N TRP A 291 30.60 -5.33 -18.35
CA TRP A 291 31.17 -6.64 -18.64
C TRP A 291 30.74 -7.17 -19.99
N LYS A 292 29.44 -7.13 -20.28
CA LYS A 292 28.87 -7.68 -21.52
C LYS A 292 29.40 -6.93 -22.76
N GLN A 293 29.54 -5.61 -22.67
CA GLN A 293 30.16 -4.79 -23.73
C GLN A 293 31.65 -5.05 -23.88
N SER A 294 32.36 -5.40 -22.80
CA SER A 294 33.80 -5.70 -22.86
C SER A 294 34.11 -6.99 -23.62
N GLY A 295 33.15 -7.93 -23.72
CA GLY A 295 33.32 -9.23 -24.36
C GLY A 295 34.31 -10.17 -23.64
N LYS A 296 34.70 -9.88 -22.39
CA LYS A 296 35.75 -10.60 -21.66
C LYS A 296 35.18 -11.70 -20.77
N GLY A 297 35.57 -12.95 -21.03
CA GLY A 297 35.47 -14.06 -20.07
C GLY A 297 34.06 -14.30 -19.53
N GLU A 298 33.97 -14.88 -18.33
CA GLU A 298 32.72 -15.10 -17.60
C GLU A 298 32.41 -13.92 -16.66
N PHE A 299 31.13 -13.64 -16.43
CA PHE A 299 30.71 -12.61 -15.48
C PHE A 299 30.90 -13.10 -14.04
N ILE A 300 31.87 -12.54 -13.33
CA ILE A 300 32.14 -12.91 -11.93
C ILE A 300 31.31 -12.01 -10.99
N SER A 301 30.05 -12.38 -10.80
CA SER A 301 29.10 -11.57 -10.00
C SER A 301 29.51 -11.35 -8.53
N SER A 302 30.19 -12.32 -7.91
CA SER A 302 30.53 -12.30 -6.48
C SER A 302 31.58 -11.27 -6.07
N GLU A 303 32.34 -10.72 -7.03
CA GLU A 303 33.39 -9.72 -6.78
C GLU A 303 32.89 -8.27 -6.96
N LEU A 304 31.67 -8.10 -7.47
CA LEU A 304 31.18 -6.82 -7.99
C LEU A 304 30.06 -6.22 -7.12
N VAL A 305 29.08 -7.02 -6.69
CA VAL A 305 28.05 -6.64 -5.70
C VAL A 305 27.65 -7.90 -4.92
N PRO A 306 27.55 -7.86 -3.58
CA PRO A 306 27.09 -9.01 -2.81
C PRO A 306 25.68 -9.42 -3.24
N ARG A 307 25.49 -10.68 -3.65
CA ARG A 307 24.12 -11.21 -3.81
C ARG A 307 23.40 -11.16 -2.47
N ARG A 308 22.07 -10.99 -2.52
CA ARG A 308 21.22 -11.22 -1.34
C ARG A 308 21.52 -12.62 -0.79
N GLN A 309 21.77 -12.69 0.51
CA GLN A 309 22.15 -13.89 1.24
C GLN A 309 21.37 -13.96 2.55
N GLY A 310 21.37 -15.14 3.17
CA GLY A 310 20.79 -15.37 4.48
C GLY A 310 19.45 -16.09 4.41
N ILE A 311 18.95 -16.42 5.61
CA ILE A 311 17.90 -17.42 5.78
C ILE A 311 16.60 -17.10 5.02
N LEU A 312 16.19 -15.83 4.96
CA LEU A 312 14.97 -15.44 4.25
C LEU A 312 15.09 -15.66 2.74
N TYR A 313 16.24 -15.30 2.16
CA TYR A 313 16.50 -15.50 0.74
C TYR A 313 16.61 -16.98 0.39
N ASP A 314 17.29 -17.77 1.23
CA ASP A 314 17.44 -19.21 1.00
C ASP A 314 16.10 -19.95 1.10
N ILE A 315 15.24 -19.59 2.06
CA ILE A 315 13.88 -20.15 2.15
C ILE A 315 13.05 -19.78 0.92
N GLN A 316 13.07 -18.52 0.49
CA GLN A 316 12.36 -18.09 -0.73
C GLN A 316 12.82 -18.84 -1.96
N ASN A 317 14.14 -19.03 -2.14
CA ASN A 317 14.67 -19.83 -3.24
C ASN A 317 14.20 -21.28 -3.20
N ILE A 318 14.10 -21.90 -2.02
CA ILE A 318 13.59 -23.28 -1.92
C ILE A 318 12.11 -23.33 -2.32
N VAL A 319 11.29 -22.40 -1.83
CA VAL A 319 9.83 -22.38 -2.09
C VAL A 319 9.50 -22.02 -3.53
N HIS A 320 10.21 -21.08 -4.15
CA HIS A 320 9.92 -20.61 -5.51
C HIS A 320 10.52 -21.49 -6.62
N ASN A 321 11.48 -22.35 -6.31
CA ASN A 321 12.04 -23.32 -7.25
C ASN A 321 11.41 -24.73 -7.11
N PHE A 322 10.38 -24.88 -6.26
CA PHE A 322 9.59 -26.11 -6.10
C PHE A 322 8.31 -26.06 -6.94
#